data_AF-A0A0B7C505-F1
#
_entry.id   AF-A0A0B7C505-F1
#
_cell.length_a   1.000
_cell.length_b   1.000
_cell.length_c   1.000
_cell.angle_alpha   90.00
_cell.angle_beta   90.00
_cell.angle_gamma   90.00
#
_symmetry.space_group_name_H-M   'P 1'
#
loop_
_entity.id
_entity.type
_entity.pdbx_description
1 polymer ?
#
loop_
_entity_poly.entity_id
_entity_poly.type
_entity_poly.pdbx_seq_one_letter_code
_entity_poly.pdbx_strand_id
1 'polypeptide(L)' 'DGEVGSFHKFPIDKVKELMIRENFKPNCAGVCLDFLIRHGLLNPDTDANISFYMEQLHVSIQTLYSGH' A
#
# COMPACT_ATOMS: atom_id res chain seq x y z
N ASP A 1 -11.56 -22.86 -2.81
CA ASP A 1 -11.08 -23.50 -1.57
C ASP A 1 -11.67 -22.88 -0.30
N GLY A 2 -12.22 -21.66 -0.34
CA GLY A 2 -12.83 -21.01 0.84
C GLY A 2 -11.90 -20.00 1.52
N GLU A 3 -10.79 -19.64 0.88
CA GLU A 3 -9.79 -18.70 1.43
C GLU A 3 -10.29 -17.24 1.55
N VAL A 4 -11.35 -16.87 0.83
CA VAL A 4 -11.91 -15.50 0.83
C VAL A 4 -13.28 -15.48 1.50
N GLY A 5 -13.41 -14.66 2.56
CA GLY A 5 -14.67 -14.53 3.30
C GLY A 5 -15.72 -13.65 2.61
N SER A 6 -15.31 -12.51 2.03
CA SER A 6 -16.25 -11.59 1.36
C SER A 6 -15.50 -10.55 0.51
N PHE A 7 -16.24 -9.93 -0.43
CA PHE A 7 -15.75 -8.83 -1.25
C PHE A 7 -16.51 -7.55 -0.90
N HIS A 8 -15.78 -6.44 -0.85
CA HIS A 8 -16.34 -5.13 -0.55
C HIS A 8 -15.88 -4.12 -1.60
N LYS A 9 -16.78 -3.19 -1.95
CA LYS A 9 -16.46 -2.03 -2.79
C LYS A 9 -16.42 -0.80 -1.90
N PHE A 10 -15.29 -0.11 -1.88
CA PHE A 10 -15.08 1.08 -1.05
C PHE A 10 -14.72 2.32 -1.87
N PRO A 11 -15.10 3.53 -1.40
CA PRO A 11 -14.50 4.77 -1.86
C PRO A 11 -12.99 4.80 -1.57
N ILE A 12 -12.24 5.56 -2.37
CA ILE A 12 -10.77 5.57 -2.28
C ILE A 12 -10.26 6.05 -0.92
N ASP A 13 -10.91 7.04 -0.31
CA ASP A 13 -10.53 7.56 1.00
C ASP A 13 -10.67 6.49 2.08
N LYS A 14 -11.70 5.64 1.96
CA LYS A 14 -11.87 4.51 2.87
C LYS A 14 -10.78 3.45 2.69
N VAL A 15 -10.31 3.24 1.45
CA VAL A 15 -9.17 2.34 1.19
C VAL A 15 -7.91 2.87 1.87
N LYS A 16 -7.61 4.17 1.74
CA LYS A 16 -6.46 4.83 2.39
C LYS A 16 -6.51 4.66 3.91
N GLU A 17 -7.68 4.87 4.53
CA GLU A 17 -7.87 4.66 5.96
C GLU A 17 -7.67 3.20 6.38
N LEU A 18 -8.15 2.24 5.60
CA LEU A 18 -8.01 0.82 5.90
C LEU A 18 -6.55 0.37 5.81
N MET A 19 -5.78 0.86 4.84
CA MET A 19 -4.38 0.47 4.60
C MET A 19 -3.45 0.72 5.79
N ILE A 20 -3.76 1.71 6.64
CA ILE A 20 -2.93 2.08 7.80
C ILE A 20 -3.36 1.42 9.11
N ARG A 21 -4.43 0.62 9.09
CA ARG A 21 -4.89 -0.11 10.29
C ARG A 21 -4.06 -1.36 10.50
N GLU A 22 -3.82 -1.73 11.75
CA GLU A 22 -3.02 -2.91 12.13
C GLU A 22 -3.54 -4.22 11.51
N ASN A 23 -4.85 -4.33 11.27
CA ASN A 23 -5.47 -5.53 10.73
C ASN A 23 -5.47 -5.59 9.18
N PHE A 24 -4.82 -4.63 8.51
CA PHE A 24 -4.62 -4.67 7.07
C PHE A 24 -3.37 -5.48 6.75
N LYS A 25 -3.48 -6.42 5.80
CA LYS A 25 -2.33 -7.24 5.41
C LYS A 25 -1.20 -6.34 4.86
N PRO A 26 -0.02 -6.29 5.51
CA PRO A 26 1.03 -5.33 5.14
C PRO A 26 1.54 -5.53 3.70
N ASN A 27 1.62 -6.78 3.25
CA ASN A 27 2.02 -7.09 1.87
C ASN A 27 1.01 -6.58 0.82
N CYS A 28 -0.28 -6.52 1.16
CA CYS A 28 -1.31 -5.96 0.30
C CYS A 28 -1.24 -4.43 0.27
N ALA A 29 -0.74 -3.78 1.33
CA ALA A 29 -0.67 -2.32 1.41
C ALA A 29 0.25 -1.76 0.32
N GLY A 30 1.37 -2.42 0.03
CA GLY A 30 2.27 -2.04 -1.08
C GLY A 30 1.59 -2.08 -2.45
N VAL A 31 0.77 -3.11 -2.71
CA VAL A 31 0.00 -3.22 -3.97
C VAL A 31 -1.02 -2.10 -4.09
N CYS A 32 -1.73 -1.78 -3.00
CA CYS A 32 -2.67 -0.65 -2.98
C CYS A 32 -1.96 0.69 -3.17
N LEU A 33 -0.81 0.88 -2.54
CA LEU A 33 -0.02 2.10 -2.65
C LEU A 33 0.47 2.34 -4.08
N ASP A 34 1.01 1.30 -4.72
CA ASP A 34 1.38 1.31 -6.14
C ASP A 34 0.18 1.67 -7.04
N PHE A 35 -0.99 1.08 -6.78
CA PHE A 35 -2.22 1.44 -7.50
C PHE A 35 -2.57 2.92 -7.35
N LEU A 36 -2.52 3.47 -6.13
CA LEU A 36 -2.87 4.86 -5.87
C LEU A 36 -1.92 5.83 -6.60
N ILE A 37 -0.62 5.53 -6.61
CA ILE A 37 0.40 6.35 -7.26
C ILE A 37 0.23 6.31 -8.79
N ARG A 38 0.08 5.12 -9.39
CA ARG A 38 -0.07 4.97 -10.85
C ARG A 38 -1.33 5.62 -11.41
N HIS A 39 -2.36 5.82 -10.59
CA HIS A 39 -3.59 6.50 -10.98
C HIS A 39 -3.62 7.99 -10.57
N GLY A 40 -2.52 8.54 -10.05
CA GLY A 40 -2.42 9.95 -9.66
C GLY A 40 -3.25 10.33 -8.42
N LEU A 41 -3.78 9.35 -7.69
CA LEU A 41 -4.56 9.53 -6.46
C LEU A 41 -3.68 9.86 -5.25
N LEU A 42 -2.39 9.61 -5.41
CA LEU A 42 -1.28 10.11 -4.60
C LEU A 42 -0.22 10.61 -5.57
N ASN A 43 0.29 11.82 -5.36
CA ASN A 43 1.28 12.44 -6.23
C ASN A 43 2.30 13.26 -5.42
N PRO A 44 3.52 13.43 -5.94
CA PRO A 44 4.60 14.14 -5.23
C PRO A 44 4.30 15.63 -4.98
N ASP A 45 3.39 16.24 -5.73
CA ASP A 45 3.02 17.66 -5.53
C ASP A 45 2.19 17.87 -4.25
N THR A 46 1.49 16.83 -3.80
CA THR A 46 0.61 16.86 -2.62
C THR A 46 1.22 16.16 -1.40
N ASP A 47 2.15 15.23 -1.61
CA ASP A 47 2.86 14.54 -0.53
C ASP A 47 4.32 14.24 -0.94
N ALA A 48 5.27 14.90 -0.28
CA ALA A 48 6.70 14.76 -0.55
C ALA A 48 7.24 13.34 -0.25
N ASN A 49 6.52 12.54 0.55
CA ASN A 49 6.95 11.18 0.90
C ASN A 49 6.67 10.16 -0.21
N ILE A 50 5.88 10.53 -1.24
CA ILE A 50 5.53 9.60 -2.33
C ILE A 50 6.78 9.08 -3.05
N SER A 51 7.78 9.93 -3.29
CA SER A 51 9.05 9.52 -3.89
C SER A 51 9.76 8.45 -3.06
N PHE A 52 9.81 8.63 -1.73
CA PHE A 52 10.38 7.65 -0.82
C PHE A 52 9.60 6.33 -0.86
N TYR A 53 8.27 6.38 -0.83
CA TYR A 53 7.45 5.17 -0.90
C TYR A 53 7.62 4.42 -2.22
N MET A 54 7.74 5.12 -3.34
CA MET A 54 8.03 4.49 -4.64
C MET A 54 9.36 3.75 -4.63
N GLU A 55 10.40 4.34 -4.05
CA GLU A 55 11.69 3.67 -3.91
C GLU A 55 11.57 2.42 -3.04
N GLN A 56 10.85 2.49 -1.91
CA GLN A 56 10.63 1.33 -1.03
C GLN A 56 9.86 0.19 -1.70
N LEU A 57 8.94 0.50 -2.63
CA LEU A 57 8.20 -0.54 -3.38
C LEU A 57 9.11 -1.38 -4.30
N HIS A 58 10.29 -0.86 -4.67
CA HIS A 58 11.27 -1.58 -5.48
C HIS A 58 12.30 -2.35 -4.64
N VAL A 59 12.33 -2.14 -3.32
CA VAL A 59 13.24 -2.84 -2.42
C VAL A 59 12.68 -4.22 -2.13
N SER A 60 13.54 -5.25 -2.22
CA SER A 60 13.15 -6.59 -1.79
C SER A 60 12.78 -6.57 -0.32
N ILE A 61 11.61 -7.12 0.02
CA ILE A 61 11.16 -7.27 1.41
C ILE A 61 12.22 -7.95 2.29
N GLN A 62 12.99 -8.90 1.72
CA GLN A 62 14.08 -9.58 2.43
C GLN A 62 15.14 -8.58 2.95
N THR A 63 15.42 -7.52 2.19
CA THR A 63 16.41 -6.50 2.52
C THR A 63 16.01 -5.69 3.76
N LEU A 64 14.71 -5.53 4.02
CA LEU A 64 14.20 -4.86 5.23
C LEU A 64 14.38 -5.71 6.50
N TYR A 65 14.45 -7.03 6.36
CA TYR A 65 14.65 -7.97 7.48
C TYR A 65 16.10 -8.46 7.63
N SER A 66 17.00 -8.09 6.71
CA SER A 66 18.40 -8.54 6.71
C SER A 66 19.28 -7.85 7.77
N GLY A 67 18.71 -6.93 8.56
CA GLY A 67 19.40 -6.15 9.59
C GLY A 67 19.18 -6.64 11.02
N HIS A 68 18.72 -7.87 11.24
CA HIS A 68 18.60 -8.51 12.56
C HIS A 68 19.37 -9.84 12.58
#